data_AF-A0A444ISG7-F1
#
_entry.id   AF-A0A444ISG7-F1
#
_cell.length_a   1.000
_cell.length_b   1.000
_cell.length_c   1.000
_cell.angle_alpha   90.00
_cell.angle_beta   90.00
_cell.angle_gamma   90.00
#
_symmetry.space_group_name_H-M   'P 1'
#
loop_
_entity.id
_entity.type
_entity.pdbx_description
1 polymer ?
#
loop_
_entity_poly.entity_id
_entity_poly.type
_entity_poly.pdbx_seq_one_letter_code
_entity_poly.pdbx_strand_id
1 'polypeptide(L)'
;MKWLCLRTVGAGPRACPFISCTGRSGRTLSGRTQGFAPTAFLLLLLLIMIPAAVSADQVTVPLASAHKTQKSAQGQAAGQLDPAQEPALAENQLYDIREPILIPDSNRILWWIAAILAGLLLLGLLFYFWKKRARQQKAVLAHETALRELERAGPLIEEQNINAFITLIDQTLRRYIEQRFDIFARRQTTREFIHELAEDQENVPEPLMKNSENLKTWLQHCDLVKFAKAGLSQETMTDMVANLRTFIESTKMEAKEK
;
A
#
# COMPACT_ATOMS: atom_id res chain seq x y z
N MET A 1 -57.01 31.24 45.08
CA MET A 1 -56.99 29.83 44.61
C MET A 1 -55.71 29.21 45.17
N LYS A 2 -55.67 28.69 46.41
CA LYS A 2 -56.15 27.38 46.87
C LYS A 2 -55.40 26.18 46.23
N TRP A 3 -54.48 25.61 47.02
CA TRP A 3 -53.99 24.20 47.06
C TRP A 3 -53.08 23.74 45.89
N LEU A 4 -52.11 22.83 46.00
CA LEU A 4 -51.57 21.89 47.02
C LEU A 4 -50.22 21.41 46.39
N CYS A 5 -49.05 21.43 47.02
CA CYS A 5 -48.54 20.53 48.05
C CYS A 5 -48.64 19.01 47.74
N LEU A 6 -47.57 18.31 48.11
CA LEU A 6 -47.25 16.86 48.09
C LEU A 6 -46.55 16.36 46.81
N ARG A 7 -45.41 15.66 46.88
CA ARG A 7 -45.00 14.71 47.92
C ARG A 7 -43.49 14.47 47.92
N THR A 8 -42.88 14.63 49.10
CA THR A 8 -41.61 14.03 49.50
C THR A 8 -41.84 12.62 50.05
N VAL A 9 -41.10 11.62 49.56
CA VAL A 9 -40.71 10.35 50.23
C VAL A 9 -39.53 9.85 49.36
N GLY A 10 -38.32 9.54 49.80
CA GLY A 10 -37.85 8.98 51.07
C GLY A 10 -37.27 7.58 50.81
N ALA A 11 -36.07 7.32 51.34
CA ALA A 11 -35.39 6.02 51.53
C ALA A 11 -34.40 5.51 50.44
N GLY A 12 -33.11 5.43 50.83
CA GLY A 12 -32.20 4.35 50.38
C GLY A 12 -32.51 3.04 51.14
N PRO A 13 -31.61 2.04 51.27
CA PRO A 13 -30.20 1.97 50.85
C PRO A 13 -29.80 0.60 50.22
N ARG A 14 -28.49 0.43 49.91
CA ARG A 14 -27.72 -0.83 49.79
C ARG A 14 -28.15 -1.90 48.76
N ALA A 15 -27.25 -2.20 47.82
CA ALA A 15 -26.73 -3.57 47.61
C ALA A 15 -25.62 -3.58 46.55
N CYS A 16 -24.38 -3.79 46.99
CA CYS A 16 -23.33 -4.40 46.18
C CYS A 16 -23.59 -5.91 46.08
N PRO A 17 -23.23 -6.53 44.95
CA PRO A 17 -22.49 -7.79 44.97
C PRO A 17 -21.23 -7.60 44.11
N PHE A 18 -20.03 -7.50 44.66
CA PHE A 18 -19.19 -8.63 45.08
C PHE A 18 -19.42 -9.90 44.25
N ILE A 19 -18.84 -9.94 43.06
CA ILE A 19 -18.55 -11.19 42.35
C ILE A 19 -17.05 -11.19 42.01
N SER A 20 -16.33 -11.86 42.90
CA SER A 20 -15.29 -12.86 42.64
C SER A 20 -14.26 -12.57 41.55
N CYS A 21 -13.08 -12.21 42.03
CA CYS A 21 -11.81 -12.59 41.43
C CYS A 21 -11.78 -14.10 41.18
N THR A 22 -11.60 -14.50 39.92
CA THR A 22 -10.94 -15.76 39.60
C THR A 22 -9.78 -15.43 38.67
N GLY A 23 -8.59 -15.75 39.15
CA GLY A 23 -7.38 -15.65 38.35
C GLY A 23 -7.44 -16.59 37.15
N ARG A 24 -6.88 -16.13 36.04
CA ARG A 24 -6.31 -17.03 35.05
C ARG A 24 -4.97 -16.49 34.58
N SER A 25 -3.99 -17.35 34.84
CA SER A 25 -2.60 -17.23 34.51
C SER A 25 -2.36 -16.96 33.02
N GLY A 26 -1.29 -16.19 32.78
CA GLY A 26 -0.23 -16.51 31.85
C GLY A 26 -0.65 -16.95 30.44
N ARG A 27 -0.49 -16.04 29.49
CA ARG A 27 0.09 -16.39 28.18
C ARG A 27 0.80 -15.18 27.59
N THR A 28 2.10 -15.13 27.86
CA THR A 28 3.08 -14.41 27.06
C THR A 28 3.06 -15.02 25.65
N LEU A 29 2.26 -14.47 24.75
CA LEU A 29 2.45 -14.70 23.31
C LEU A 29 3.42 -13.63 22.81
N SER A 30 4.70 -14.01 22.91
CA SER A 30 5.76 -13.53 22.04
C SER A 30 5.31 -13.75 20.59
N GLY A 31 4.68 -12.71 20.03
CA GLY A 31 4.37 -12.59 18.62
C GLY A 31 5.67 -12.32 17.87
N ARG A 32 6.40 -13.41 17.64
CA ARG A 32 7.53 -13.55 16.73
C ARG A 32 7.34 -12.65 15.51
N THR A 33 8.08 -11.55 15.48
CA THR A 33 8.29 -10.73 14.31
C THR A 33 8.99 -11.58 13.26
N GLN A 34 8.22 -12.31 12.45
CA GLN A 34 8.72 -12.84 11.20
C GLN A 34 8.84 -11.64 10.25
N GLY A 35 9.95 -10.92 10.38
CA GLY A 35 10.49 -10.13 9.29
C GLY A 35 10.76 -11.13 8.16
N PHE A 36 9.85 -11.19 7.19
CA PHE A 36 10.09 -11.87 5.93
C PHE A 36 11.24 -11.12 5.27
N ALA A 37 12.41 -11.71 5.41
CA ALA A 37 13.68 -11.16 5.00
C ALA A 37 13.69 -10.89 3.48
N PRO A 38 14.47 -9.89 3.02
CA PRO A 38 14.71 -9.61 1.60
C PRO A 38 15.34 -10.80 0.83
N THR A 39 15.61 -11.91 1.51
CA THR A 39 16.13 -13.15 0.92
C THR A 39 15.16 -13.78 -0.07
N ALA A 40 13.84 -13.71 0.14
CA ALA A 40 12.86 -14.21 -0.84
C ALA A 40 12.89 -13.42 -2.16
N PHE A 41 13.21 -12.12 -2.08
CA PHE A 41 13.37 -11.24 -3.24
C PHE A 41 14.67 -11.54 -3.98
N LEU A 42 15.77 -11.81 -3.26
CA LEU A 42 17.05 -12.17 -3.86
C LEU A 42 17.01 -13.55 -4.54
N LEU A 43 16.30 -14.52 -3.94
CA LEU A 43 16.19 -15.89 -4.45
C LEU A 43 15.32 -15.98 -5.70
N LEU A 44 14.25 -15.18 -5.77
CA LEU A 44 13.40 -15.07 -6.96
C LEU A 44 14.13 -14.33 -8.12
N LEU A 45 14.97 -13.34 -7.80
CA LEU A 45 15.77 -12.61 -8.80
C LEU A 45 16.95 -13.46 -9.32
N LEU A 46 17.54 -14.31 -8.47
CA LEU A 46 18.57 -15.29 -8.85
C LEU A 46 18.02 -16.39 -9.79
N LEU A 47 16.76 -16.78 -9.63
CA LEU A 47 16.12 -17.79 -10.48
C LEU A 47 15.83 -17.31 -11.91
N ILE A 48 15.69 -15.99 -12.11
CA ILE A 48 15.42 -15.37 -13.43
C ILE A 48 16.75 -15.10 -14.20
N MET A 49 17.89 -15.06 -13.51
CA MET A 49 19.21 -14.76 -14.08
C MET A 49 20.07 -15.99 -14.38
N ILE A 50 19.50 -17.21 -14.41
CA ILE A 50 20.21 -18.40 -14.88
C ILE A 50 20.02 -18.50 -16.40
N PRO A 51 21.03 -18.17 -17.24
CA PRO A 51 20.99 -18.61 -18.63
C PRO A 51 21.18 -20.12 -18.63
N ALA A 52 20.16 -20.86 -19.04
CA ALA A 52 20.34 -22.25 -19.43
C ALA A 52 21.42 -22.27 -20.52
N ALA A 53 22.57 -22.88 -20.19
CA ALA A 53 23.69 -23.06 -21.07
C ALA A 53 23.20 -23.69 -22.37
N VAL A 54 23.40 -22.95 -23.47
CA VAL A 54 23.32 -23.47 -24.83
C VAL A 54 24.47 -24.46 -24.97
N SER A 55 24.15 -25.75 -25.10
CA SER A 55 25.08 -26.74 -25.63
C SER A 55 24.96 -26.71 -27.14
N ALA A 56 25.94 -26.11 -27.80
CA ALA A 56 26.19 -26.31 -29.21
C ALA A 56 26.83 -27.70 -29.36
N ASP A 57 26.14 -28.63 -30.00
CA ASP A 57 26.75 -29.89 -30.44
C ASP A 57 27.29 -29.74 -31.86
N GLN A 58 28.47 -30.32 -32.05
CA GLN A 58 29.45 -30.02 -33.07
C GLN A 58 29.14 -30.70 -34.40
N VAL A 59 29.51 -30.01 -35.48
CA VAL A 59 29.71 -30.58 -36.81
C VAL A 59 30.84 -31.61 -36.72
N THR A 60 30.53 -32.89 -36.96
CA THR A 60 31.55 -33.89 -37.29
C THR A 60 31.14 -34.62 -38.56
N VAL A 61 31.74 -34.23 -39.69
CA VAL A 61 31.74 -35.00 -40.92
C VAL A 61 33.03 -35.83 -40.93
N PRO A 62 32.99 -37.17 -40.86
CA PRO A 62 34.21 -37.97 -40.85
C PRO A 62 34.83 -38.05 -42.25
N LEU A 63 36.12 -37.70 -42.31
CA LEU A 63 37.03 -37.91 -43.42
C LEU A 63 37.67 -39.30 -43.32
N ALA A 64 37.78 -39.98 -44.47
CA ALA A 64 38.68 -41.08 -44.80
C ALA A 64 38.22 -42.55 -44.57
N SER A 65 37.89 -43.20 -45.69
CA SER A 65 38.43 -44.52 -46.08
C SER A 65 38.40 -44.58 -47.62
N ALA A 66 39.52 -44.28 -48.28
CA ALA A 66 40.51 -45.24 -48.76
C ALA A 66 40.03 -46.08 -49.98
N HIS A 67 40.53 -45.64 -51.15
CA HIS A 67 40.79 -46.34 -52.41
C HIS A 67 40.35 -47.80 -52.60
N LYS A 68 39.72 -48.09 -53.75
CA LYS A 68 40.32 -48.95 -54.78
C LYS A 68 39.69 -48.80 -56.18
N THR A 69 40.55 -48.51 -57.16
CA THR A 69 40.54 -48.93 -58.58
C THR A 69 39.35 -48.56 -59.47
N GLN A 70 39.61 -47.67 -60.44
CA GLN A 70 39.14 -47.89 -61.80
C GLN A 70 40.20 -47.51 -62.83
N LYS A 71 40.31 -48.40 -63.81
CA LYS A 71 41.32 -48.54 -64.86
C LYS A 71 40.74 -48.03 -66.19
N SER A 72 41.63 -47.56 -67.05
CA SER A 72 41.49 -47.32 -68.50
C SER A 72 40.75 -46.07 -68.98
N ALA A 73 41.50 -45.14 -69.58
CA ALA A 73 41.58 -44.89 -71.03
C ALA A 73 42.13 -43.46 -71.24
N GLN A 74 43.42 -43.29 -71.54
CA GLN A 74 43.99 -43.17 -72.90
C GLN A 74 43.66 -41.83 -73.56
N GLY A 75 44.68 -40.98 -73.74
CA GLY A 75 44.59 -39.71 -74.48
C GLY A 75 45.85 -38.85 -74.33
N GLN A 76 46.86 -39.08 -75.17
CA GLN A 76 48.05 -38.24 -75.33
C GLN A 76 47.82 -37.12 -76.37
N ALA A 77 48.76 -36.15 -76.37
CA ALA A 77 48.98 -35.05 -77.31
C ALA A 77 48.18 -33.77 -76.99
N ALA A 78 48.75 -32.70 -76.40
CA ALA A 78 49.89 -31.87 -76.81
C ALA A 78 49.63 -31.03 -78.07
N GLY A 79 49.48 -29.71 -77.83
CA GLY A 79 49.78 -28.63 -78.78
C GLY A 79 48.67 -28.24 -79.75
N GLN A 80 48.13 -27.03 -79.62
CA GLN A 80 48.31 -25.97 -80.63
C GLN A 80 47.66 -24.66 -80.14
N LEU A 81 48.43 -23.57 -80.23
CA LEU A 81 47.96 -22.18 -80.14
C LEU A 81 47.39 -21.74 -81.50
N ASP A 82 46.31 -20.94 -81.50
CA ASP A 82 46.13 -19.75 -82.35
C ASP A 82 44.89 -18.96 -81.89
N PRO A 83 44.71 -17.68 -82.27
CA PRO A 83 44.32 -16.61 -81.36
C PRO A 83 42.99 -15.96 -81.78
N ALA A 84 42.57 -14.97 -80.97
CA ALA A 84 41.67 -13.89 -81.36
C ALA A 84 40.28 -14.28 -81.92
N GLN A 85 39.35 -14.52 -81.01
CA GLN A 85 37.95 -14.16 -81.21
C GLN A 85 37.52 -13.26 -80.06
N GLU A 86 37.28 -11.97 -80.36
CA GLU A 86 36.50 -11.07 -79.51
C GLU A 86 35.06 -11.59 -79.42
N PRO A 87 34.46 -11.70 -78.22
CA PRO A 87 33.03 -11.57 -78.06
C PRO A 87 32.76 -10.24 -77.35
N ALA A 88 32.21 -9.27 -78.06
CA ALA A 88 30.76 -9.05 -78.11
C ALA A 88 30.17 -8.86 -76.71
N LEU A 89 29.68 -7.64 -76.46
CA LEU A 89 28.88 -7.19 -75.31
C LEU A 89 28.38 -8.35 -74.45
N ALA A 90 28.87 -8.45 -73.21
CA ALA A 90 28.38 -9.37 -72.20
C ALA A 90 26.96 -8.99 -71.76
N GLU A 91 26.00 -9.10 -72.68
CA GLU A 91 24.57 -9.09 -72.43
C GLU A 91 24.18 -10.45 -71.83
N ASN A 92 24.68 -10.74 -70.63
CA ASN A 92 24.22 -11.82 -69.74
C ASN A 92 24.93 -11.79 -68.38
N GLN A 93 25.09 -10.62 -67.76
CA GLN A 93 25.25 -10.55 -66.30
C GLN A 93 23.86 -10.52 -65.64
N LEU A 94 23.13 -11.63 -65.79
CA LEU A 94 22.04 -11.95 -64.87
C LEU A 94 22.66 -12.23 -63.51
N TYR A 95 22.50 -11.28 -62.58
CA TYR A 95 22.83 -11.53 -61.19
C TYR A 95 21.92 -12.62 -60.64
N ASP A 96 22.53 -13.60 -59.98
CA ASP A 96 21.83 -14.70 -59.34
C ASP A 96 20.80 -14.16 -58.33
N ILE A 97 19.60 -14.73 -58.35
CA ILE A 97 18.49 -14.30 -57.49
C ILE A 97 18.82 -14.82 -56.09
N ARG A 98 19.12 -13.90 -55.15
CA ARG A 98 19.34 -14.27 -53.75
C ARG A 98 18.16 -15.08 -53.23
N GLU A 99 18.48 -16.20 -52.59
CA GLU A 99 17.50 -17.03 -51.91
C GLU A 99 16.67 -16.20 -50.91
N PRO A 100 15.37 -16.53 -50.72
CA PRO A 100 14.53 -15.84 -49.76
C PRO A 100 15.13 -15.89 -48.36
N ILE A 101 15.44 -14.72 -47.79
CA ILE A 101 15.82 -14.61 -46.39
C ILE A 101 14.65 -15.02 -45.51
N LEU A 102 14.78 -16.15 -44.82
CA LEU A 102 13.84 -16.56 -43.78
C LEU A 102 13.99 -15.60 -42.61
N ILE A 103 13.02 -14.69 -42.43
CA ILE A 103 12.96 -13.83 -41.25
C ILE A 103 12.60 -14.75 -40.08
N PRO A 104 13.45 -14.90 -39.06
CA PRO A 104 13.15 -15.75 -37.91
C PRO A 104 11.86 -15.25 -37.24
N ASP A 105 11.00 -16.19 -36.82
CA ASP A 105 9.72 -15.88 -36.17
C ASP A 105 9.93 -14.88 -35.02
N SER A 106 9.47 -13.65 -35.23
CA SER A 106 9.62 -12.52 -34.30
C SER A 106 8.65 -12.63 -33.11
N ASN A 107 8.26 -13.85 -32.72
CA ASN A 107 7.37 -14.11 -31.58
C ASN A 107 8.12 -14.00 -30.24
N ARG A 108 9.44 -14.20 -30.21
CA ARG A 108 10.25 -14.11 -28.99
C ARG A 108 10.22 -12.70 -28.39
N ILE A 109 10.27 -11.67 -29.22
CA ILE A 109 10.20 -10.26 -28.78
C ILE A 109 8.83 -9.97 -28.17
N LEU A 110 7.75 -10.49 -28.76
CA LEU A 110 6.40 -10.39 -28.21
C LEU A 110 6.28 -11.04 -26.83
N TRP A 111 6.89 -12.20 -26.60
CA TRP A 111 6.94 -12.84 -25.28
C TRP A 111 7.73 -12.03 -24.25
N TRP A 112 8.84 -11.40 -24.63
CA TRP A 112 9.59 -10.50 -23.76
C TRP A 112 8.79 -9.26 -23.38
N ILE A 113 8.09 -8.64 -24.34
CA ILE A 113 7.21 -7.49 -24.10
C ILE A 113 6.07 -7.91 -23.15
N ALA A 114 5.44 -9.07 -23.38
CA ALA A 114 4.39 -9.60 -22.53
C ALA A 114 4.91 -9.88 -21.10
N ALA A 115 6.11 -10.45 -20.97
CA ALA A 115 6.73 -10.71 -19.66
C ALA A 115 7.04 -9.41 -18.90
N ILE A 116 7.56 -8.38 -19.57
CA ILE A 116 7.81 -7.07 -18.96
C ILE A 116 6.50 -6.43 -18.51
N LEU A 117 5.47 -6.45 -19.36
CA LEU A 117 4.16 -5.88 -19.05
C LEU A 117 3.49 -6.61 -17.86
N ALA A 118 3.56 -7.94 -17.83
CA ALA A 118 3.07 -8.74 -16.71
C ALA A 118 3.86 -8.45 -15.42
N GLY A 119 5.18 -8.30 -15.50
CA GLY A 119 6.02 -7.92 -14.37
C GLY A 119 5.67 -6.55 -13.81
N LEU A 120 5.42 -5.56 -14.68
CA LEU A 120 5.02 -4.21 -14.28
C LEU A 120 3.64 -4.20 -13.61
N LEU A 121 2.70 -4.97 -14.15
CA LEU A 121 1.36 -5.12 -13.59
C LEU A 121 1.40 -5.78 -12.20
N LEU A 122 2.20 -6.84 -12.05
CA LEU A 122 2.38 -7.53 -10.77
C LEU A 122 3.02 -6.61 -9.72
N LEU A 123 4.04 -5.84 -10.11
CA LEU A 123 4.70 -4.89 -9.22
C LEU A 123 3.75 -3.77 -8.78
N GLY A 124 2.96 -3.23 -9.71
CA GLY A 124 1.94 -2.23 -9.42
C GLY A 124 0.87 -2.75 -8.45
N LEU A 125 0.42 -4.00 -8.65
CA LEU A 125 -0.56 -4.64 -7.78
C LEU A 125 0.00 -4.88 -6.36
N LEU A 126 1.24 -5.38 -6.27
CA LEU A 126 1.91 -5.59 -4.99
C LEU A 126 2.09 -4.27 -4.23
N PHE A 127 2.51 -3.21 -4.92
CA PHE A 127 2.64 -1.88 -4.34
C PHE A 127 1.29 -1.34 -3.85
N TYR A 128 0.23 -1.51 -4.64
CA TYR A 128 -1.13 -1.11 -4.26
C TYR A 128 -1.60 -1.81 -2.98
N PHE A 129 -1.46 -3.15 -2.90
CA PHE A 129 -1.83 -3.90 -1.70
C PHE A 129 -0.98 -3.56 -0.49
N TRP A 130 0.32 -3.30 -0.68
CA TRP A 130 1.20 -2.90 0.42
C TRP A 130 0.81 -1.54 0.98
N LYS A 131 0.55 -0.55 0.12
CA LYS A 131 0.05 0.78 0.53
C LYS A 131 -1.30 0.67 1.24
N LYS A 132 -2.23 -0.16 0.74
CA LYS A 132 -3.52 -0.40 1.39
C LYS A 132 -3.32 -1.00 2.79
N ARG A 133 -2.46 -2.01 2.95
CA ARG A 133 -2.20 -2.65 4.24
C ARG A 133 -1.51 -1.70 5.23
N ALA A 134 -0.57 -0.88 4.78
CA ALA A 134 0.11 0.10 5.62
C ALA A 134 -0.88 1.14 6.18
N ARG A 135 -1.81 1.63 5.34
CA ARG A 135 -2.87 2.56 5.76
C ARG A 135 -3.79 1.95 6.81
N GLN A 136 -4.21 0.70 6.63
CA GLN A 136 -5.08 0.00 7.59
C GLN A 136 -4.39 -0.19 8.95
N GLN A 137 -3.10 -0.53 8.97
CA GLN A 137 -2.35 -0.65 10.23
C GLN A 137 -2.22 0.69 10.96
N LYS A 138 -1.94 1.78 10.24
CA LYS A 138 -1.90 3.13 10.81
C LYS A 138 -3.24 3.51 11.44
N ALA A 139 -4.36 3.21 10.77
CA ALA A 139 -5.70 3.50 11.27
C ALA A 139 -6.03 2.77 12.58
N VAL A 140 -5.66 1.48 12.70
CA VAL A 140 -5.83 0.72 13.94
C VAL A 140 -5.00 1.32 15.07
N LEU A 141 -3.72 1.62 14.79
CA LEU A 141 -2.82 2.22 15.77
C LEU A 141 -3.30 3.60 16.24
N ALA A 142 -3.84 4.42 15.33
CA ALA A 142 -4.38 5.74 15.64
C ALA A 142 -5.54 5.66 16.65
N HIS A 143 -6.45 4.71 16.44
CA HIS A 143 -7.60 4.50 17.31
C HIS A 143 -7.18 4.07 18.72
N GLU A 144 -6.31 3.06 18.82
CA GLU A 144 -5.80 2.59 20.12
C GLU A 144 -5.00 3.67 20.86
N THR A 145 -4.21 4.45 20.11
CA THR A 145 -3.43 5.56 20.67
C THR A 145 -4.35 6.64 21.23
N ALA A 146 -5.38 7.04 20.47
CA ALA A 146 -6.31 8.07 20.89
C ALA A 146 -7.10 7.67 22.15
N LEU A 147 -7.61 6.43 22.22
CA LEU A 147 -8.31 5.94 23.42
C LEU A 147 -7.39 5.92 24.65
N ARG A 148 -6.14 5.52 24.49
CA ARG A 148 -5.14 5.55 25.57
C ARG A 148 -4.82 6.98 26.02
N GLU A 149 -4.83 7.94 25.12
CA GLU A 149 -4.64 9.35 25.47
C GLU A 149 -5.85 9.91 26.24
N LEU A 150 -7.07 9.50 25.90
CA LEU A 150 -8.28 9.87 26.65
C LEU A 150 -8.26 9.39 28.11
N GLU A 151 -7.60 8.26 28.42
CA GLU A 151 -7.47 7.78 29.81
C GLU A 151 -6.72 8.77 30.71
N ARG A 152 -5.87 9.63 30.13
CA ARG A 152 -5.16 10.70 30.86
C ARG A 152 -6.06 11.86 31.26
N ALA A 153 -7.29 11.92 30.75
CA ALA A 153 -8.23 12.99 31.08
C ALA A 153 -8.80 12.86 32.50
N GLY A 154 -8.93 11.64 33.02
CA GLY A 154 -9.51 11.39 34.35
C GLY A 154 -8.86 12.20 35.48
N PRO A 155 -7.53 12.09 35.68
CA PRO A 155 -6.82 12.90 36.68
C PRO A 155 -6.99 14.42 36.49
N LEU A 156 -7.02 14.89 35.23
CA LEU A 156 -7.17 16.32 34.93
C LEU A 156 -8.57 16.86 35.29
N ILE A 157 -9.60 16.02 35.21
CA ILE A 157 -10.98 16.35 35.62
C ILE A 157 -11.05 16.44 37.15
N GLU A 158 -10.44 15.48 37.86
CA GLU A 158 -10.40 15.46 39.32
C GLU A 158 -9.67 16.69 39.88
N GLU A 159 -8.54 17.05 39.27
CA GLU A 159 -7.75 18.25 39.61
C GLU A 159 -8.38 19.57 39.13
N GLN A 160 -9.47 19.52 38.34
CA GLN A 160 -10.09 20.67 37.67
C GLN A 160 -9.10 21.51 36.85
N ASN A 161 -8.09 20.87 36.25
CA ASN A 161 -7.09 21.53 35.43
C ASN A 161 -7.61 21.73 34.00
N ILE A 162 -8.50 22.72 33.82
CA ILE A 162 -9.21 23.00 32.56
C ILE A 162 -8.24 23.21 31.39
N ASN A 163 -7.14 23.96 31.59
CA ASN A 163 -6.19 24.27 30.51
C ASN A 163 -5.46 23.02 30.01
N ALA A 164 -5.00 22.17 30.92
CA ALA A 164 -4.35 20.91 30.55
C ALA A 164 -5.36 19.95 29.91
N PHE A 165 -6.57 19.87 30.46
CA PHE A 165 -7.66 19.05 29.94
C PHE A 165 -8.01 19.42 28.49
N ILE A 166 -8.29 20.70 28.21
CA ILE A 166 -8.71 21.12 26.88
C ILE A 166 -7.59 20.94 25.86
N THR A 167 -6.34 21.17 26.27
CA THR A 167 -5.15 20.94 25.42
C THR A 167 -4.99 19.46 25.08
N LEU A 168 -5.15 18.57 26.06
CA LEU A 168 -5.09 17.12 25.85
C LEU A 168 -6.16 16.67 24.85
N ILE A 169 -7.39 17.12 25.04
CA ILE A 169 -8.56 16.72 24.25
C ILE A 169 -8.46 17.24 22.80
N ASP A 170 -8.11 18.51 22.60
CA ASP A 170 -7.86 19.10 21.26
C ASP A 170 -6.71 18.38 20.53
N GLN A 171 -5.59 18.13 21.21
CA GLN A 171 -4.45 17.45 20.61
C GLN A 171 -4.76 15.99 20.27
N THR A 172 -5.51 15.29 21.12
CA THR A 172 -5.86 13.90 20.89
C THR A 172 -6.77 13.78 19.67
N LEU A 173 -7.79 14.64 19.55
CA LEU A 173 -8.68 14.65 18.39
C LEU A 173 -7.91 14.96 17.10
N ARG A 174 -7.13 16.04 17.06
CA ARG A 174 -6.38 16.42 15.85
C ARG A 174 -5.39 15.36 15.42
N ARG A 175 -4.69 14.74 16.38
CA ARG A 175 -3.76 13.64 16.10
C ARG A 175 -4.49 12.41 15.57
N TYR A 176 -5.63 12.06 16.16
CA TYR A 176 -6.47 10.97 15.69
C TYR A 176 -6.88 11.20 14.23
N ILE A 177 -7.39 12.39 13.92
CA ILE A 177 -7.82 12.75 12.57
C ILE A 177 -6.64 12.63 11.58
N GLU A 178 -5.49 13.19 11.92
CA GLU A 178 -4.31 13.16 11.05
C GLU A 178 -3.81 11.74 10.79
N GLN A 179 -3.73 10.91 11.82
CA GLN A 179 -3.25 9.53 11.67
C GLN A 179 -4.26 8.62 10.98
N ARG A 180 -5.57 8.87 11.16
CA ARG A 180 -6.65 8.02 10.66
C ARG A 180 -7.06 8.37 9.23
N PHE A 181 -7.11 9.65 8.91
CA PHE A 181 -7.66 10.18 7.67
C PHE A 181 -6.59 10.80 6.75
N ASP A 182 -5.32 10.86 7.18
CA ASP A 182 -4.20 11.43 6.40
C ASP A 182 -4.37 12.94 6.10
N ILE A 183 -5.11 13.66 6.96
CA ILE A 183 -5.39 15.11 6.87
C ILE A 183 -4.47 15.88 7.81
N PHE A 184 -3.96 17.04 7.40
CA PHE A 184 -3.01 17.83 8.20
C PHE A 184 -3.64 18.66 9.34
N ALA A 185 -4.52 18.06 10.13
CA ALA A 185 -5.32 18.74 11.16
C ALA A 185 -4.50 19.48 12.25
N ARG A 186 -3.25 19.06 12.53
CA ARG A 186 -2.36 19.75 13.48
C ARG A 186 -1.55 20.89 12.86
N ARG A 187 -1.38 20.92 11.53
CA ARG A 187 -0.60 21.95 10.83
C ARG A 187 -1.45 23.15 10.42
N GLN A 188 -2.75 23.04 10.61
CA GLN A 188 -3.73 24.04 10.24
C GLN A 188 -4.38 24.65 11.47
N THR A 189 -4.85 25.89 11.33
CA THR A 189 -5.72 26.50 12.34
C THR A 189 -7.09 25.83 12.30
N THR A 190 -7.89 25.98 13.37
CA THR A 190 -9.27 25.46 13.41
C THR A 190 -10.12 25.96 12.25
N ARG A 191 -9.95 27.23 11.84
CA ARG A 191 -10.71 27.83 10.73
C ARG A 191 -10.35 27.20 9.39
N GLU A 192 -9.05 27.03 9.14
CA GLU A 192 -8.53 26.37 7.94
C GLU A 192 -9.04 24.93 7.84
N PHE A 193 -8.97 24.18 8.95
CA PHE A 193 -9.44 22.80 8.99
C PHE A 193 -10.96 22.68 8.76
N ILE A 194 -11.77 23.58 9.35
CA ILE A 194 -13.23 23.60 9.13
C ILE A 194 -13.55 23.99 7.69
N HIS A 195 -12.78 24.90 7.10
CA HIS A 195 -12.94 25.33 5.71
C HIS A 195 -12.61 24.20 4.74
N GLU A 196 -11.50 23.48 4.94
CA GLU A 196 -11.14 22.29 4.17
C GLU A 196 -12.25 21.22 4.24
N LEU A 197 -12.83 20.99 5.42
CA LEU A 197 -13.96 20.07 5.59
C LEU A 197 -15.21 20.46 4.78
N ALA A 198 -15.41 21.76 4.51
CA ALA A 198 -16.59 22.28 3.84
C ALA A 198 -16.41 22.38 2.32
N GLU A 199 -15.23 22.82 1.87
CA GLU A 199 -14.92 23.05 0.45
C GLU A 199 -14.37 21.82 -0.26
N ASP A 200 -13.52 21.02 0.40
CA ASP A 200 -12.84 19.87 -0.22
C ASP A 200 -13.61 18.55 -0.06
N GLN A 201 -14.92 18.57 -0.32
CA GLN A 201 -15.81 17.42 -0.17
C GLN A 201 -15.39 16.18 -1.00
N GLU A 202 -14.64 16.38 -2.08
CA GLU A 202 -14.12 15.27 -2.90
C GLU A 202 -12.92 14.57 -2.24
N ASN A 203 -12.12 15.30 -1.47
CA ASN A 203 -10.88 14.79 -0.86
C ASN A 203 -11.05 14.33 0.59
N VAL A 204 -12.12 14.76 1.26
CA VAL A 204 -12.39 14.40 2.66
C VAL A 204 -13.04 13.01 2.77
N PRO A 205 -12.57 12.13 3.67
CA PRO A 205 -13.19 10.84 3.88
C PRO A 205 -14.64 10.93 4.38
N GLU A 206 -15.52 10.08 3.83
CA GLU A 206 -16.95 10.05 4.11
C GLU A 206 -17.34 10.01 5.62
N PRO A 207 -16.67 9.24 6.49
CA PRO A 207 -16.96 9.24 7.94
C PRO A 207 -16.72 10.60 8.61
N LEU A 208 -15.76 11.37 8.09
CA LEU A 208 -15.44 12.69 8.62
C LEU A 208 -16.41 13.74 8.10
N MET A 209 -16.82 13.64 6.82
CA MET A 209 -17.83 14.52 6.23
C MET A 209 -19.19 14.42 6.94
N LYS A 210 -19.65 13.19 7.23
CA LYS A 210 -20.89 12.93 7.99
C LYS A 210 -20.94 13.65 9.33
N ASN A 211 -19.79 13.82 9.98
CA ASN A 211 -19.66 14.41 11.30
C ASN A 211 -19.12 15.85 11.28
N SER A 212 -19.02 16.48 10.10
CA SER A 212 -18.36 17.78 9.90
C SER A 212 -18.96 18.92 10.75
N GLU A 213 -20.28 19.07 10.79
CA GLU A 213 -20.95 20.12 11.60
C GLU A 213 -20.78 19.92 13.11
N ASN A 214 -20.86 18.67 13.57
CA ASN A 214 -20.59 18.32 14.97
C ASN A 214 -19.14 18.63 15.33
N LEU A 215 -18.20 18.25 14.46
CA LEU A 215 -16.77 18.48 14.61
C LEU A 215 -16.42 19.97 14.64
N LYS A 216 -17.03 20.76 13.74
CA LYS A 216 -16.91 22.22 13.70
C LYS A 216 -17.36 22.86 15.00
N THR A 217 -18.56 22.52 15.48
CA THR A 217 -19.11 23.05 16.73
C THR A 217 -18.21 22.70 17.92
N TRP A 218 -17.73 21.47 17.96
CA TRP A 218 -16.84 20.99 19.02
C TRP A 218 -15.48 21.70 19.03
N LEU A 219 -14.85 21.86 17.86
CA LEU A 219 -13.56 22.54 17.75
C LEU A 219 -13.66 24.03 18.10
N GLN A 220 -14.74 24.69 17.67
CA GLN A 220 -15.01 26.08 18.05
C GLN A 220 -15.21 26.23 19.56
N HIS A 221 -15.92 25.28 20.19
CA HIS A 221 -16.09 25.26 21.64
C HIS A 221 -14.74 25.10 22.36
N CYS A 222 -13.88 24.20 21.88
CA CYS A 222 -12.54 24.01 22.44
C CYS A 222 -11.67 25.27 22.34
N ASP A 223 -11.68 25.95 21.19
CA ASP A 223 -10.96 27.20 21.00
C ASP A 223 -11.48 28.30 21.93
N LEU A 224 -12.79 28.39 22.13
CA LEU A 224 -13.38 29.35 23.07
C LEU A 224 -12.86 29.11 24.49
N VAL A 225 -12.84 27.87 24.96
CA VAL A 225 -12.31 27.53 26.29
C VAL A 225 -10.82 27.84 26.39
N LYS A 226 -10.03 27.44 25.38
CA LYS A 226 -8.57 27.60 25.33
C LYS A 226 -8.12 29.06 25.31
N PHE A 227 -8.84 29.93 24.60
CA PHE A 227 -8.43 31.32 24.38
C PHE A 227 -9.24 32.34 25.19
N ALA A 228 -10.53 32.11 25.42
CA ALA A 228 -11.40 33.02 26.20
C ALA A 228 -11.47 32.66 27.69
N LYS A 229 -10.79 31.60 28.14
CA LYS A 229 -10.80 31.10 29.54
C LYS A 229 -12.23 30.88 30.07
N ALA A 230 -13.12 30.43 29.20
CA ALA A 230 -14.46 30.05 29.64
C ALA A 230 -14.37 28.90 30.66
N GLY A 231 -15.19 28.97 31.70
CA GLY A 231 -15.25 27.94 32.74
C GLY A 231 -15.85 26.65 32.19
N LEU A 232 -15.33 25.51 32.65
CA LEU A 232 -15.87 24.18 32.40
C LEU A 232 -16.20 23.52 33.74
N SER A 233 -17.39 22.93 33.86
CA SER A 233 -17.73 22.07 34.99
C SER A 233 -17.11 20.68 34.80
N GLN A 234 -16.94 19.92 35.88
CA GLN A 234 -16.48 18.52 35.80
C GLN A 234 -17.43 17.63 34.99
N GLU A 235 -18.74 17.89 35.08
CA GLU A 235 -19.75 17.22 34.27
C GLU A 235 -19.50 17.45 32.78
N THR A 236 -19.36 18.72 32.37
CA THR A 236 -19.09 19.07 30.97
C THR A 236 -17.76 18.51 30.46
N MET A 237 -16.72 18.48 31.30
CA MET A 237 -15.45 17.81 30.94
C MET A 237 -15.64 16.31 30.71
N THR A 238 -16.42 15.65 31.57
CA THR A 238 -16.73 14.22 31.44
C THR A 238 -17.51 13.95 30.14
N ASP A 239 -18.48 14.80 29.82
CA ASP A 239 -19.25 14.73 28.58
C ASP A 239 -18.37 14.92 27.34
N MET A 240 -17.42 15.85 27.37
CA MET A 240 -16.48 16.03 26.26
C MET A 240 -15.65 14.78 25.99
N VAL A 241 -15.18 14.09 27.05
CA VAL A 241 -14.44 12.82 26.93
C VAL A 241 -15.35 11.74 26.33
N ALA A 242 -16.57 11.60 26.84
CA ALA A 242 -17.53 10.62 26.35
C ALA A 242 -17.91 10.85 24.87
N ASN A 243 -18.14 12.10 24.48
CA ASN A 243 -18.45 12.48 23.11
C ASN A 243 -17.26 12.22 22.17
N LEU A 244 -16.04 12.59 22.57
CA LEU A 244 -14.84 12.31 21.78
C LEU A 244 -14.59 10.80 21.63
N ARG A 245 -14.78 10.03 22.71
CA ARG A 245 -14.70 8.57 22.67
C ARG A 245 -15.69 7.98 21.67
N THR A 246 -16.94 8.43 21.73
CA THR A 246 -18.02 7.96 20.83
C THR A 246 -17.68 8.27 19.38
N PHE A 247 -17.14 9.47 19.09
CA PHE A 247 -16.67 9.83 17.75
C PHE A 247 -15.52 8.93 17.26
N ILE A 248 -14.53 8.64 18.12
CA ILE A 248 -13.40 7.75 17.79
C ILE A 248 -13.88 6.31 17.53
N GLU A 249 -14.90 5.86 18.27
CA GLU A 249 -15.47 4.51 18.13
C GLU A 249 -16.38 4.38 16.90
N SER A 250 -17.24 5.37 16.62
CA SER A 250 -18.11 5.36 15.43
C SER A 250 -17.30 5.38 14.13
N THR A 251 -16.25 6.19 14.08
CA THR A 251 -15.35 6.31 12.92
C THR A 251 -14.42 5.10 12.73
N LYS A 252 -14.30 4.21 13.72
CA LYS A 252 -13.66 2.90 13.58
C LYS A 252 -14.56 1.90 12.86
N MET A 253 -15.85 1.88 13.21
CA MET A 253 -16.80 0.88 12.71
C MET A 253 -17.13 1.06 11.23
N GLU A 254 -17.24 2.30 10.73
CA GLU A 254 -17.53 2.60 9.32
C GLU A 254 -16.39 2.21 8.35
N ALA A 255 -15.20 1.86 8.85
CA ALA A 255 -14.05 1.50 8.02
C ALA A 255 -14.08 0.06 7.49
N LYS A 256 -14.99 -0.78 7.99
CA LYS A 256 -14.92 -2.25 7.83
C LYS A 256 -15.85 -2.84 6.76
N GLU A 257 -16.63 -2.03 6.05
CA GLU A 257 -17.51 -2.52 4.98
C GLU A 257 -17.03 -2.05 3.59
N LYS A 258 -16.01 -2.72 3.02
CA LYS A 258 -15.79 -2.83 1.57
C LYS A 258 -15.04 -4.11 1.23
#